data_AF-A0A932DCK0-F1
#
_entry.id   AF-A0A932DCK0-F1
#
_cell.length_a   1.000
_cell.length_b   1.000
_cell.length_c   1.000
_cell.angle_alpha   90.00
_cell.angle_beta   90.00
_cell.angle_gamma   90.00
#
_symmetry.space_group_name_H-M   'P 1'
#
loop_
_entity.id
_entity.type
_entity.pdbx_description
1 polymer ?
#
loop_
_entity_poly.entity_id
_entity_poly.type
_entity_poly.pdbx_seq_one_letter_code
_entity_poly.pdbx_strand_id
1 'polypeptide(L)' 'MSTLVEIEQAADALPAEQKQELMLFLAARLRAGGARLPEPRKFTREQIEQWIAEDEAEMRRFKQAG' A
#
# COMPACT_ATOMS: atom_id res chain seq x y z
N MET A 1 -2.12 23.70 16.09
CA MET A 1 -2.08 23.11 14.74
C MET A 1 -0.88 22.20 14.73
N SER A 2 -1.07 20.89 14.53
CA SER A 2 0.08 20.02 14.30
C SER A 2 0.64 20.26 12.91
N THR A 3 1.96 20.20 12.77
CA THR A 3 2.61 20.30 11.45
C THR A 3 2.51 18.97 10.71
N LEU A 4 2.68 18.97 9.38
CA LEU A 4 2.72 17.73 8.60
C LEU A 4 3.82 16.79 9.11
N VAL A 5 4.99 17.36 9.48
CA VAL A 5 6.13 16.63 10.03
C VAL A 5 5.78 15.91 11.34
N GLU A 6 5.04 16.56 12.23
CA GLU A 6 4.59 15.92 13.49
C GLU A 6 3.62 14.77 13.24
N ILE A 7 2.76 14.89 12.21
CA ILE A 7 1.82 13.83 11.81
C ILE A 7 2.57 12.64 11.22
N GLU A 8 3.59 12.88 10.39
CA GLU A 8 4.44 11.83 9.82
C GLU A 8 5.18 11.06 10.92
N GLN A 9 5.79 11.76 11.87
CA GLN A 9 6.47 11.15 13.01
C GLN A 9 5.52 10.33 13.89
N ALA A 10 4.32 10.85 14.15
CA ALA A 10 3.31 10.12 14.90
C ALA A 10 2.83 8.87 14.14
N ALA A 11 2.65 8.98 12.83
CA ALA A 11 2.28 7.84 11.99
C ALA A 11 3.38 6.77 11.97
N ASP A 12 4.66 7.16 11.91
CA ASP A 12 5.78 6.22 11.91
C ASP A 12 5.86 5.37 13.18
N ALA A 13 5.48 5.92 14.33
CA ALA A 13 5.46 5.24 15.62
C ALA A 13 4.29 4.24 15.79
N LEU A 14 3.30 4.23 14.88
CA LEU A 14 2.15 3.34 14.97
C LEU A 14 2.50 1.88 14.62
N PRO A 15 1.89 0.89 15.30
CA PRO A 15 1.87 -0.50 14.85
C PRO A 15 1.24 -0.63 13.45
N ALA A 16 1.57 -1.72 12.73
CA ALA A 16 1.14 -1.92 11.35
C ALA A 16 -0.39 -1.90 11.20
N GLU A 17 -1.11 -2.49 12.14
CA GLU A 17 -2.57 -2.55 12.16
C GLU A 17 -3.17 -1.15 12.30
N GLN A 18 -2.60 -0.32 13.18
CA GLN A 18 -3.07 1.06 13.38
C GLN A 18 -2.73 1.96 12.18
N LYS A 19 -1.60 1.72 11.49
CA LYS A 19 -1.29 2.42 10.23
C LYS A 19 -2.34 2.12 9.15
N GLN A 20 -2.80 0.87 9.05
CA GLN A 20 -3.85 0.49 8.11
C GLN A 20 -5.18 1.17 8.43
N GLU A 21 -5.60 1.18 9.70
CA GLU A 21 -6.80 1.90 10.14
C GLU A 21 -6.73 3.40 9.84
N LEU A 22 -5.57 4.03 10.13
CA LEU A 22 -5.34 5.44 9.84
C LEU A 22 -5.50 5.75 8.34
N MET A 23 -4.93 4.91 7.45
CA MET A 23 -5.10 5.09 6.01
C MET A 23 -6.57 5.03 5.57
N LEU A 24 -7.34 4.06 6.09
CA LEU A 24 -8.76 3.92 5.76
C LEU A 24 -9.57 5.13 6.25
N PHE A 25 -9.29 5.61 7.46
CA PHE A 25 -9.91 6.79 8.03
C PHE A 25 -9.66 8.03 7.16
N LEU A 26 -8.40 8.29 6.78
CA LEU A 26 -8.03 9.44 5.95
C LEU A 26 -8.68 9.35 4.57
N ALA A 27 -8.69 8.17 3.93
CA ALA A 27 -9.33 7.97 2.64
C ALA A 27 -10.86 8.18 2.70
N ALA A 28 -11.52 7.78 3.79
CA ALA A 28 -12.94 8.04 3.99
C ALA A 28 -13.22 9.54 4.15
N ARG A 29 -12.38 10.26 4.91
CA ARG A 29 -12.52 11.70 5.14
C ARG A 29 -12.31 12.52 3.86
N LEU A 30 -11.30 12.17 3.06
CA LEU A 30 -11.03 12.83 1.77
C LEU A 30 -12.20 12.64 0.80
N ARG A 31 -12.75 11.42 0.69
CA ARG A 31 -13.95 11.15 -0.13
C ARG A 31 -15.15 11.97 0.32
N ALA A 32 -15.43 12.02 1.63
CA ALA A 32 -16.54 12.79 2.17
C ALA A 32 -16.38 14.31 1.95
N GLY A 33 -15.14 14.81 1.95
CA GLY A 33 -14.83 16.21 1.69
C GLY A 33 -14.79 16.60 0.20
N GLY A 34 -15.11 15.69 -0.72
CA GLY A 34 -15.00 15.93 -2.17
C GLY A 34 -13.57 16.10 -2.67
N ALA A 35 -12.57 15.79 -1.83
CA ALA A 35 -11.17 15.83 -2.21
C ALA A 35 -10.85 14.64 -3.11
N ARG A 36 -10.05 14.88 -4.15
CA ARG A 36 -9.61 13.83 -5.06
C ARG A 36 -8.66 12.90 -4.32
N LEU A 37 -9.04 11.63 -4.18
CA LEU A 37 -8.10 10.59 -3.76
C LEU A 37 -6.99 10.45 -4.80
N PRO A 38 -5.77 10.02 -4.41
CA PRO A 38 -4.77 9.64 -5.37
C PRO A 38 -5.35 8.59 -6.32
N GLU A 39 -5.12 8.79 -7.62
CA GLU A 39 -5.60 7.86 -8.64
C GLU A 39 -5.02 6.46 -8.39
N PRO A 40 -5.79 5.38 -8.64
CA PRO A 40 -5.26 4.04 -8.58
C PRO A 40 -3.96 3.94 -9.39
N ARG A 41 -2.96 3.27 -8.83
CA ARG A 41 -1.72 3.01 -9.56
C ARG A 41 -2.06 2.23 -10.83
N LYS A 42 -1.63 2.74 -11.97
CA LYS A 42 -1.70 2.04 -13.24
C LYS A 42 -0.38 1.30 -13.43
N PHE A 43 -0.47 -0.01 -13.63
CA PHE A 43 0.67 -0.84 -13.97
C PHE A 43 0.63 -1.13 -15.47
N THR A 44 1.80 -1.15 -16.08
CA THR A 44 1.97 -1.61 -17.46
C THR A 44 1.74 -3.11 -17.52
N ARG A 45 1.45 -3.63 -18.72
CA ARG A 45 1.27 -5.06 -18.93
C ARG A 45 2.54 -5.82 -18.59
N GLU A 46 3.68 -5.25 -18.96
CA GLU A 46 5.01 -5.80 -18.73
C GLU A 46 5.31 -5.93 -17.22
N GLN A 47 4.93 -4.94 -16.40
CA GLN A 47 5.07 -5.01 -14.95
C GLN A 47 4.23 -6.15 -14.33
N ILE A 48 3.01 -6.35 -14.84
CA ILE A 48 2.14 -7.43 -14.38
C ILE A 48 2.72 -8.79 -14.77
N GLU A 49 3.18 -8.93 -16.01
CA GLU A 49 3.80 -10.16 -16.51
C GLU A 49 5.08 -10.52 -15.73
N GLN A 50 5.88 -9.53 -15.35
CA GLN A 50 7.06 -9.75 -14.54
C GLN A 50 6.71 -10.29 -13.14
N TRP A 51 5.70 -9.73 -12.46
CA TRP A 51 5.28 -10.24 -11.15
C TRP A 51 4.76 -11.68 -11.23
N ILE A 52 4.02 -12.01 -12.29
CA ILE A 52 3.56 -13.39 -12.53
C ILE A 52 4.76 -14.33 -12.68
N ALA A 53 5.76 -13.94 -13.48
CA ALA A 53 6.95 -14.75 -13.70
C ALA A 53 7.79 -14.96 -12.43
N GLU A 54 7.89 -13.93 -11.58
CA GLU A 54 8.56 -13.99 -10.27
C GLU A 54 7.84 -14.98 -9.33
N ASP A 55 6.52 -14.88 -9.21
CA ASP A 55 5.70 -15.76 -8.37
C ASP A 55 5.74 -17.23 -8.86
N GLU A 56 5.68 -17.46 -10.17
CA GLU A 56 5.84 -18.78 -10.78
C GLU A 56 7.24 -19.38 -10.54
N ALA A 57 8.28 -18.55 -10.54
CA ALA A 57 9.64 -19.00 -10.23
C ALA A 57 9.78 -19.39 -8.75
N GLU A 58 9.19 -18.60 -7.85
CA GLU A 58 9.16 -18.91 -6.42
C GLU A 58 8.39 -20.21 -6.13
N MET A 59 7.20 -20.39 -6.73
CA MET A 59 6.42 -21.61 -6.59
C MET A 59 7.19 -22.86 -7.09
N ARG A 60 7.92 -22.74 -8.20
CA ARG A 60 8.76 -23.83 -8.72
C ARG A 60 9.87 -24.21 -7.74
N ARG A 61 10.54 -23.21 -7.14
CA ARG A 61 11.58 -23.45 -6.12
C ARG A 61 11.00 -24.13 -4.89
N PHE A 62 9.84 -23.67 -4.41
CA PHE A 62 9.14 -24.28 -3.27
C PHE A 62 8.83 -25.76 -3.52
N LYS A 63 8.31 -26.09 -4.71
CA LYS A 63 7.99 -27.49 -5.11
C LYS A 63 9.23 -28.38 -5.27
N GLN A 64 10.39 -27.81 -5.57
CA GLN A 64 11.65 -28.56 -5.72
C GLN A 64 12.40 -28.75 -4.39
N ALA A 65 12.04 -27.97 -3.37
CA ALA A 65 12.67 -27.99 -2.05
C ALA A 65 11.97 -28.93 -1.05
N GLY A 66 10.87 -29.57 -1.45
CA GLY A 66 10.13 -30.59 -0.66
C GLY A 66 10.16 -31.95 -1.36
#